data_AF-A0A6L2PFG8-F1
#
_entry.id   AF-A0A6L2PFG8-F1
#
_cell.length_a   1.000
_cell.length_b   1.000
_cell.length_c   1.000
_cell.angle_alpha   90.00
_cell.angle_beta   90.00
_cell.angle_gamma   90.00
#
_symmetry.space_group_name_H-M   'P 1'
#
loop_
_entity.id
_entity.type
_entity.pdbx_description
1 polymer ?
#
loop_
_entity_poly.entity_id
_entity_poly.type
_entity_poly.pdbx_seq_one_letter_code
_entity_poly.pdbx_strand_id
1 'polypeptide(L)'
;IFPPLLMTTSQKAVSLPRQGQSTAAGATGIVTGWGATHEGGGANRILQKVELPIVSADRCRRLYGGLPDHQICAGYPDIGGKDSCQ
;
A
#
# COMPACT_ATOMS: atom_id res chain seq x y z
N ILE A 1 -20.15 7.61 -22.67
CA ILE A 1 -20.46 6.89 -21.40
C ILE A 1 -19.85 5.51 -21.54
N PHE A 2 -18.86 5.15 -20.72
CA PHE A 2 -18.27 3.81 -20.74
C PHE A 2 -19.24 2.83 -20.07
N PRO A 3 -19.49 1.64 -20.64
CA PRO A 3 -20.31 0.63 -19.99
C PRO A 3 -19.67 0.20 -18.66
N PRO A 4 -20.48 -0.23 -17.67
CA PRO A 4 -19.94 -0.76 -16.43
C PRO A 4 -19.08 -1.99 -16.69
N LEU A 5 -18.03 -2.16 -15.89
CA LEU A 5 -17.20 -3.36 -15.95
C LEU A 5 -18.02 -4.58 -15.54
N LEU A 6 -17.95 -5.64 -16.34
CA LEU A 6 -18.53 -6.94 -16.00
C LEU A 6 -17.61 -7.66 -15.02
N MET A 7 -18.17 -8.15 -13.92
CA MET A 7 -17.40 -8.90 -12.93
C MET A 7 -17.20 -10.34 -13.40
N THR A 8 -15.98 -10.84 -13.30
CA THR A 8 -15.58 -12.18 -13.75
C THR A 8 -14.74 -12.87 -12.67
N THR A 9 -14.08 -13.98 -13.01
CA THR A 9 -13.11 -14.64 -12.13
C THR A 9 -11.89 -13.76 -11.85
N SER A 10 -11.50 -12.90 -12.80
CA SER A 10 -10.31 -12.03 -12.73
C SER A 10 -10.64 -10.56 -12.46
N GLN A 11 -11.92 -10.20 -12.35
CA GLN A 11 -12.38 -8.84 -12.08
C GLN A 11 -13.36 -8.87 -10.91
N LYS A 12 -12.94 -8.34 -9.76
CA LYS A 12 -13.76 -8.22 -8.56
C LYS A 12 -13.49 -6.90 -7.86
N ALA A 13 -14.53 -6.33 -7.26
CA ALA A 13 -14.39 -5.16 -6.41
C ALA A 13 -13.71 -5.51 -5.09
N VAL A 14 -12.91 -4.60 -4.56
CA VAL A 14 -12.38 -4.68 -3.19
C VAL A 14 -13.42 -4.19 -2.19
N SER A 15 -13.42 -4.76 -0.99
CA SER A 15 -14.28 -4.30 0.11
C SER A 15 -13.72 -3.00 0.70
N LEU A 16 -14.61 -2.05 1.00
CA LEU A 16 -14.23 -0.83 1.70
C LEU A 16 -14.10 -1.08 3.21
N PRO A 17 -13.18 -0.39 3.90
CA PRO A 17 -13.13 -0.40 5.35
C PRO A 17 -14.37 0.27 5.95
N ARG A 18 -14.71 -0.07 7.20
CA ARG A 18 -15.75 0.66 7.95
C ARG A 18 -15.27 2.07 8.26
N GLN A 19 -16.22 3.02 8.38
CA GLN A 19 -15.90 4.37 8.83
C GLN A 19 -15.26 4.31 10.22
N GLY A 20 -14.12 5.00 10.39
CA GLY A 20 -13.35 5.01 11.63
C GLY A 20 -12.57 3.71 11.92
N GLN A 21 -12.51 2.76 10.99
CA GLN A 21 -11.69 1.56 11.16
C GLN A 21 -10.20 1.94 11.15
N SER A 22 -9.52 1.64 12.27
CA SER A 22 -8.06 1.77 12.36
C SER A 22 -7.37 0.51 11.87
N THR A 23 -6.22 0.68 11.22
CA THR A 23 -5.33 -0.42 10.86
C THR A 23 -4.41 -0.74 12.03
N ALA A 24 -4.34 -2.00 12.44
CA ALA A 24 -3.50 -2.41 13.56
C ALA A 24 -2.01 -2.38 13.19
N ALA A 25 -1.16 -1.83 14.07
CA ALA A 25 0.28 -1.89 13.90
C ALA A 25 0.77 -3.34 13.87
N GLY A 26 1.71 -3.65 12.98
CA GLY A 26 2.22 -5.01 12.75
C GLY A 26 1.33 -5.89 11.86
N ALA A 27 0.10 -5.48 11.52
CA ALA A 27 -0.69 -6.18 10.52
C ALA A 27 0.00 -6.14 9.15
N THR A 28 -0.14 -7.19 8.35
CA THR A 28 0.45 -7.24 7.00
C THR A 28 -0.50 -6.62 5.98
N GLY A 29 -0.04 -5.55 5.31
CA GLY A 29 -0.66 -4.98 4.13
C GLY A 29 -0.07 -5.58 2.85
N ILE A 30 -0.88 -5.66 1.80
CA ILE A 30 -0.45 -6.07 0.46
C ILE A 30 -0.53 -4.84 -0.45
N VAL A 31 0.57 -4.50 -1.11
CA VAL A 31 0.63 -3.46 -2.14
C VAL A 31 0.92 -4.13 -3.48
N THR A 32 0.15 -3.78 -4.50
CA THR A 32 0.30 -4.31 -5.86
C THR A 32 0.41 -3.18 -6.86
N GLY A 33 1.24 -3.34 -7.90
CA GLY A 33 1.40 -2.32 -8.93
C GLY A 33 2.34 -2.73 -10.05
N TRP A 34 2.43 -1.86 -11.06
CA TRP A 34 3.31 -2.01 -12.22
C TRP A 34 4.46 -0.98 -12.21
N GLY A 35 4.72 -0.33 -11.06
CA GLY A 35 5.82 0.61 -10.91
C GLY A 35 7.19 -0.04 -11.02
N ALA A 36 8.24 0.77 -10.90
CA ALA A 36 9.61 0.27 -10.90
C ALA A 36 9.88 -0.66 -9.70
N THR A 37 10.84 -1.57 -9.84
CA THR A 37 11.30 -2.43 -8.73
C THR A 37 12.54 -1.88 -8.03
N HIS A 38 13.08 -0.77 -8.52
CA HIS A 38 14.19 -0.03 -7.93
C HIS A 38 14.06 1.44 -8.33
N GLU A 39 14.70 2.32 -7.56
CA GLU A 39 14.73 3.75 -7.84
C GLU A 39 15.34 4.04 -9.22
N GLY A 40 14.72 4.94 -9.98
CA GLY A 40 15.14 5.28 -11.34
C GLY A 40 14.84 4.19 -12.39
N GLY A 41 14.19 3.09 -12.02
CA GLY A 41 13.75 2.05 -12.93
C GLY A 41 12.54 2.44 -13.77
N GLY A 42 12.22 1.62 -14.78
CA GLY A 42 11.01 1.76 -15.59
C GLY A 42 9.85 0.90 -15.07
N ALA A 43 8.65 1.19 -15.55
CA ALA A 43 7.45 0.40 -15.25
C ALA A 43 7.58 -1.06 -15.69
N ASN A 44 7.00 -1.96 -14.90
CA ASN A 44 7.03 -3.40 -15.15
C ASN A 44 5.84 -3.86 -15.99
N ARG A 45 6.05 -4.83 -16.88
CA ARG A 45 4.98 -5.44 -17.70
C ARG A 45 4.14 -6.44 -16.90
N ILE A 46 4.71 -7.02 -15.85
CA ILE A 46 4.06 -8.01 -14.99
C ILE A 46 3.67 -7.32 -13.68
N LEU A 47 2.44 -7.54 -13.21
CA LEU A 47 1.96 -7.02 -11.94
C LEU A 47 2.84 -7.53 -10.79
N GLN A 48 3.37 -6.62 -9.99
CA GLN A 48 4.16 -6.94 -8.81
C GLN A 48 3.29 -6.90 -7.55
N LYS A 49 3.72 -7.63 -6.52
CA LYS A 49 3.11 -7.67 -5.19
C LYS A 49 4.20 -7.60 -4.13
N VAL A 50 3.99 -6.78 -3.11
CA VAL A 50 4.83 -6.72 -1.91
C VAL A 50 3.97 -6.76 -0.65
N GLU A 51 4.48 -7.44 0.36
CA GLU A 51 3.88 -7.52 1.70
C GLU A 51 4.68 -6.63 2.64
N LEU A 52 3.99 -5.69 3.30
CA LEU A 52 4.59 -4.68 4.17
C LEU A 52 3.84 -4.66 5.52
N PRO A 53 4.55 -4.62 6.65
CA PRO A 53 3.90 -4.48 7.95
C PRO A 53 3.44 -3.04 8.15
N ILE A 54 2.28 -2.87 8.76
CA ILE A 54 1.75 -1.56 9.14
C ILE A 54 2.59 -1.00 10.28
N VAL A 55 3.11 0.21 10.09
CA VAL A 55 3.87 0.95 11.09
C VAL A 55 2.89 1.74 11.95
N SER A 56 3.11 1.79 13.26
CA SER A 56 2.25 2.57 14.15
C SER A 56 2.28 4.05 13.79
N ALA A 57 1.13 4.73 13.90
CA ALA A 57 1.01 6.16 13.60
C ALA A 57 2.03 6.99 14.40
N ASP A 58 2.24 6.66 15.67
CA ASP A 58 3.21 7.37 16.52
C ASP A 58 4.65 7.18 16.06
N ARG A 59 5.04 5.96 15.64
CA ARG A 59 6.36 5.73 15.06
C ARG A 59 6.52 6.53 13.77
N CYS A 60 5.49 6.53 12.93
CA CYS A 60 5.55 7.27 11.67
C CYS A 60 5.62 8.79 11.87
N ARG A 61 4.82 9.36 12.77
CA ARG A 61 4.89 10.78 13.16
C ARG A 61 6.29 11.18 13.62
N ARG A 62 6.96 10.31 14.39
CA ARG A 62 8.34 10.56 14.83
C ARG A 62 9.36 10.52 13.69
N LEU A 63 9.17 9.61 12.73
CA LEU A 63 10.09 9.47 11.58
C LEU A 63 9.95 10.62 10.58
N TYR A 64 8.72 11.08 10.33
CA TYR A 64 8.42 12.06 9.28
C TYR A 64 8.11 13.47 9.82
N GLY A 65 8.16 13.70 11.13
CA GLY A 65 7.83 15.00 11.74
C GLY A 65 6.34 15.34 11.70
N GLY A 66 5.48 14.36 11.38
CA GLY A 66 4.04 14.51 11.26
C GLY A 66 3.43 13.34 10.49
N LEU A 67 2.13 13.11 10.68
CA LEU A 67 1.32 12.18 9.89
C LEU A 67 -0.14 12.65 9.97
N PRO A 68 -0.77 13.07 8.87
CA PRO A 68 -2.19 13.41 8.85
C PRO A 68 -3.05 12.22 9.27
N ASP A 69 -4.16 12.48 9.98
CA ASP A 69 -5.01 11.41 10.56
C ASP A 69 -5.70 10.51 9.51
N HIS A 70 -5.69 10.90 8.24
CA HIS A 70 -6.23 10.13 7.12
C HIS A 70 -5.16 9.30 6.38
N GLN A 71 -3.94 9.19 6.95
CA GLN A 71 -2.84 8.42 6.36
C GLN A 71 -2.41 7.28 7.27
N ILE A 72 -1.89 6.24 6.64
CA ILE A 72 -1.26 5.09 7.30
C ILE A 72 0.14 4.90 6.72
N CYS A 73 1.01 4.26 7.50
CA CYS A 73 2.34 3.90 7.06
C CYS A 73 2.51 2.38 7.02
N ALA A 74 3.25 1.89 6.04
CA ALA A 74 3.62 0.49 5.93
C ALA A 74 5.06 0.37 5.44
N GLY A 75 5.80 -0.60 5.96
CA GLY A 75 7.17 -0.86 5.52
C GLY A 75 8.10 -1.21 6.67
N TYR A 76 9.39 -1.28 6.34
CA TYR A 76 10.45 -1.69 7.25
C TYR A 76 11.38 -0.49 7.56
N PRO A 77 10.99 0.43 8.45
CA PRO A 77 11.68 1.70 8.62
C PRO A 77 13.14 1.57 9.07
N ASP A 78 13.50 0.50 9.78
CA ASP A 78 14.84 0.34 10.36
C ASP A 78 15.81 -0.43 9.43
N ILE A 79 15.29 -1.23 8.48
CA ILE A 79 16.12 -2.11 7.61
C ILE A 79 15.90 -1.87 6.11
N GLY A 80 14.80 -1.23 5.72
CA GLY A 80 14.42 -1.00 4.34
C GLY A 80 14.19 -2.29 3.53
N GLY A 81 14.48 -2.22 2.23
CA GLY A 81 14.55 -3.37 1.32
C GLY A 81 13.28 -3.67 0.53
N LYS A 82 12.08 -3.42 1.08
CA LYS A 82 10.81 -3.61 0.38
C LYS A 82 9.92 -2.39 0.56
N ASP A 83 9.47 -1.84 -0.56
CA ASP A 83 8.55 -0.70 -0.60
C ASP A 83 7.83 -0.64 -1.96
N SER A 84 6.85 0.24 -2.07
CA SER A 84 6.29 0.72 -3.33
C SER A 84 7.25 1.69 -4.04
N CYS A 85 7.19 1.73 -5.37
CA CYS A 85 7.95 2.68 -6.19
C CYS A 85 7.07 3.19 -7.34
N GLN A 86 7.43 4.36 -7.86
CA GLN A 86 6.75 5.06 -8.95
C GLN A 86 6.94 4.40 -10.32
#